data_AF-A0A3M2YV37-F1
#
_entry.id   AF-A0A3M2YV37-F1
#
_cell.length_a   1.000
_cell.length_b   1.000
_cell.length_c   1.000
_cell.angle_alpha   90.00
_cell.angle_beta   90.00
_cell.angle_gamma   90.00
#
_symmetry.space_group_name_H-M   'P 1'
#
loop_
_entity.id
_entity.type
_entity.pdbx_description
1 polymer ?
#
loop_
_entity_poly.entity_id
_entity_poly.type
_entity_poly.pdbx_seq_one_letter_code
_entity_poly.pdbx_strand_id
1 'polypeptide(L)'
;MLTHLDSQGRANMVDVTDKAVTSREAVAEALVRMLPATLQMIVSGGHPKGDVFAVARIAGIQAAKKTSDLIPLCHPLMLTSI
;
A
#
# COMPACT_ATOMS: atom_id res chain seq x y z
N MET A 1 -13.36 6.93 -18.56
CA MET A 1 -12.97 8.32 -18.30
C MET A 1 -11.93 8.29 -17.18
N LEU A 2 -10.71 8.75 -17.40
CA LEU A 2 -9.68 8.79 -16.35
C LEU A 2 -10.06 9.89 -15.37
N THR A 3 -10.56 9.53 -14.18
CA THR A 3 -11.12 10.51 -13.24
C THR A 3 -10.06 11.43 -12.64
N HIS A 4 -8.78 11.04 -12.67
CA HIS A 4 -7.67 11.85 -12.16
C HIS A 4 -7.08 12.85 -13.18
N LEU A 5 -7.74 13.01 -14.34
CA LEU A 5 -7.38 14.02 -15.34
C LEU A 5 -8.55 14.97 -15.55
N ASP A 6 -8.28 16.27 -15.67
CA ASP A 6 -9.26 17.27 -16.06
C ASP A 6 -9.59 17.20 -17.57
N SER A 7 -10.47 18.08 -18.03
CA SER A 7 -10.88 18.17 -19.45
C SER A 7 -9.75 18.61 -20.40
N GLN A 8 -8.63 19.10 -19.86
CA GLN A 8 -7.42 19.49 -20.58
C GLN A 8 -6.31 18.43 -20.46
N GLY A 9 -6.58 17.31 -19.79
CA GLY A 9 -5.61 16.23 -19.56
C GLY A 9 -4.60 16.51 -18.44
N ARG A 10 -4.85 17.50 -17.57
CA ARG A 10 -3.99 17.81 -16.41
C ARG A 10 -4.40 16.98 -15.20
N ALA A 11 -3.42 16.63 -14.37
CA ALA A 11 -3.63 15.93 -13.11
C ALA A 11 -4.56 16.73 -12.18
N ASN A 12 -5.64 16.10 -11.70
CA ASN A 12 -6.58 16.69 -10.75
C ASN A 12 -7.04 15.66 -9.71
N MET A 13 -7.12 16.08 -8.45
CA MET A 13 -7.72 15.25 -7.40
C MET A 13 -9.24 15.41 -7.48
N VAL A 14 -9.95 14.29 -7.58
CA VAL A 14 -11.41 14.28 -7.78
C VAL A 14 -12.10 14.80 -6.52
N ASP A 15 -13.04 15.73 -6.65
CA ASP A 15 -13.90 16.09 -5.52
C ASP A 15 -14.87 14.94 -5.21
N VAL A 16 -14.92 14.55 -3.94
CA VAL A 16 -15.73 13.44 -3.43
C VAL A 16 -16.75 13.90 -2.38
N THR A 17 -16.91 15.20 -2.16
CA THR A 17 -17.73 15.80 -1.09
C THR A 17 -19.17 15.29 -1.09
N ASP A 18 -19.81 15.20 -2.26
CA ASP A 18 -21.22 14.78 -2.37
C ASP A 18 -21.41 13.25 -2.35
N LYS A 19 -20.32 12.47 -2.27
CA LYS A 19 -20.41 11.01 -2.23
C LYS A 19 -20.77 10.56 -0.82
N ALA A 20 -21.72 9.63 -0.72
CA ALA A 20 -22.09 9.03 0.57
C ALA A 20 -20.91 8.31 1.24
N VAL A 21 -20.77 8.52 2.55
CA VAL A 21 -19.83 7.78 3.40
C VAL A 21 -20.38 6.37 3.63
N THR A 22 -19.57 5.36 3.30
CA THR A 22 -19.92 3.94 3.44
C THR A 22 -18.71 3.18 4.00
N SER A 23 -18.94 2.00 4.58
CA SER A 23 -17.84 1.06 4.84
C SER A 23 -17.19 0.63 3.51
N ARG A 24 -15.87 0.55 3.49
CA ARG A 24 -15.08 0.21 2.30
C ARG A 24 -13.94 -0.71 2.69
N GLU A 25 -13.68 -1.70 1.84
CA GLU A 25 -12.60 -2.68 1.99
C GLU A 25 -11.93 -2.91 0.63
N ALA A 26 -10.64 -3.20 0.65
CA ALA A 26 -9.88 -3.60 -0.53
C ALA A 26 -8.81 -4.63 -0.13
N VAL A 27 -8.58 -5.63 -0.99
CA VAL A 27 -7.58 -6.69 -0.79
C VAL A 27 -6.60 -6.67 -1.96
N ALA A 28 -5.30 -6.79 -1.65
CA ALA A 28 -4.22 -6.84 -2.64
C ALA A 28 -3.15 -7.85 -2.22
N GLU A 29 -2.41 -8.39 -3.19
CA GLU A 29 -1.32 -9.34 -2.97
C GLU A 29 -0.05 -8.95 -3.74
N ALA A 30 1.10 -9.45 -3.28
CA ALA A 30 2.39 -9.26 -3.94
C ALA A 30 3.30 -10.48 -3.74
N LEU A 31 4.22 -10.70 -4.68
CA LEU A 31 5.17 -11.82 -4.66
C LEU A 31 6.60 -11.31 -4.81
N VAL A 32 7.50 -11.80 -3.97
CA VAL A 32 8.95 -11.57 -4.08
C VAL A 32 9.62 -12.85 -4.54
N ARG A 33 10.08 -12.87 -5.79
CA ARG A 33 10.86 -14.00 -6.33
C ARG A 33 12.29 -13.92 -5.81
N MET A 34 12.83 -15.05 -5.38
CA MET A 34 14.18 -15.16 -4.84
C MET A 34 14.77 -16.55 -5.10
N LEU A 35 16.06 -16.70 -4.83
CA LEU A 35 16.73 -18.00 -4.91
C LEU A 35 16.25 -18.94 -3.80
N PRO A 36 16.24 -20.27 -4.01
CA PRO A 36 15.86 -21.24 -2.98
C PRO A 36 16.66 -21.10 -1.68
N ALA A 37 17.97 -20.84 -1.79
CA ALA A 37 18.84 -20.65 -0.63
C ALA A 37 18.46 -19.40 0.21
N THR A 38 18.00 -18.34 -0.44
CA THR A 38 17.52 -17.12 0.24
C THR A 38 16.25 -17.41 1.04
N LEU A 39 15.29 -18.11 0.42
CA LEU A 39 14.06 -18.51 1.09
C LEU A 39 14.37 -19.41 2.30
N GLN A 40 15.27 -20.37 2.13
CA GLN A 40 15.66 -21.28 3.21
C GLN A 40 16.28 -20.53 4.41
N MET A 41 17.12 -19.53 4.15
CA MET A 41 17.72 -18.68 5.20
C MET A 41 16.67 -17.86 5.95
N ILE A 42 15.65 -17.36 5.25
CA ILE A 42 14.53 -16.62 5.85
C ILE A 42 13.71 -17.55 6.74
N VAL A 43 13.31 -18.71 6.22
CA VAL A 43 12.45 -19.67 6.94
C VAL A 43 13.17 -20.27 8.15
N SER A 44 14.48 -20.49 8.09
CA SER A 44 15.26 -21.02 9.21
C SER A 44 15.59 -19.99 10.30
N GLY A 45 15.23 -18.72 10.11
CA GLY A 45 15.60 -17.63 11.03
C GLY A 45 17.09 -17.29 11.02
N GLY A 46 17.88 -17.84 10.08
CA GLY A 46 19.33 -17.64 9.99
C GLY A 46 19.73 -16.34 9.27
N HIS A 47 18.78 -15.47 8.93
CA HIS A 47 19.08 -14.24 8.21
C HIS A 47 19.77 -13.22 9.16
N PRO A 48 20.94 -12.66 8.79
CA PRO A 48 21.75 -11.82 9.68
C PRO A 48 21.07 -10.51 10.10
N LYS A 49 19.99 -10.11 9.42
CA LYS A 49 19.18 -8.93 9.76
C LYS A 49 18.00 -9.23 10.69
N GLY A 50 17.87 -10.45 11.20
CA GLY A 50 16.77 -10.87 12.08
C GLY A 50 15.50 -11.28 11.31
N ASP A 51 14.35 -11.17 11.99
CA ASP A 51 13.04 -11.57 11.45
C ASP A 51 12.56 -10.64 10.34
N VAL A 52 12.77 -11.08 9.09
CA VAL A 52 12.38 -10.32 7.90
C VAL A 52 10.87 -10.21 7.73
N PHE A 53 10.08 -11.17 8.20
CA PHE A 53 8.63 -11.15 8.05
C PHE A 53 7.98 -10.17 9.02
N ALA A 54 8.47 -10.12 10.27
CA ALA A 54 8.02 -9.12 11.24
C ALA A 54 8.30 -7.70 10.74
N VAL A 55 9.52 -7.45 10.24
CA VAL A 55 9.88 -6.14 9.67
C VAL A 55 9.02 -5.80 8.45
N ALA A 56 8.81 -6.75 7.54
CA ALA A 56 7.97 -6.53 6.35
C ALA A 56 6.51 -6.20 6.70
N ARG A 57 5.92 -6.86 7.70
CA ARG A 57 4.56 -6.54 8.20
C ARG A 57 4.46 -5.10 8.70
N ILE A 58 5.38 -4.69 9.56
CA ILE A 58 5.38 -3.34 10.13
C ILE A 58 5.60 -2.30 9.02
N ALA A 59 6.49 -2.57 8.08
CA ALA A 59 6.72 -1.71 6.93
C ALA A 59 5.45 -1.56 6.07
N GLY A 60 4.73 -2.66 5.79
CA GLY A 60 3.47 -2.65 5.05
C GLY A 60 2.38 -1.82 5.73
N ILE A 61 2.20 -1.98 7.05
CA ILE A 61 1.23 -1.20 7.83
C ILE A 61 1.57 0.30 7.78
N GLN A 62 2.85 0.66 7.93
CA GLN A 62 3.28 2.05 7.82
C GLN A 62 3.09 2.60 6.40
N ALA A 63 3.40 1.80 5.37
CA ALA A 63 3.22 2.19 3.99
C ALA A 63 1.75 2.47 3.66
N ALA A 64 0.82 1.62 4.11
CA ALA A 64 -0.61 1.83 3.92
C ALA A 64 -1.09 3.17 4.49
N LYS A 65 -0.64 3.54 5.70
CA LYS A 65 -0.97 4.83 6.33
C LYS A 65 -0.35 6.03 5.61
N LYS A 66 0.77 5.85 4.91
CA LYS A 66 1.45 6.90 4.13
C LYS A 66 1.01 6.96 2.67
N THR A 67 -0.03 6.23 2.28
CA THR A 67 -0.44 6.13 0.88
C THR A 67 -0.72 7.50 0.25
N SER A 68 -1.41 8.41 0.95
CA SER A 68 -1.69 9.76 0.44
C SER A 68 -0.45 10.65 0.30
N ASP A 69 0.59 10.39 1.09
CA ASP A 69 1.86 11.11 0.97
C ASP A 69 2.67 10.62 -0.23
N LEU A 70 2.53 9.33 -0.57
CA LEU A 70 3.28 8.67 -1.65
C LEU A 70 2.59 8.77 -3.01
N ILE A 71 1.26 8.79 -3.06
CA ILE A 71 0.47 8.78 -4.28
C ILE A 71 -0.15 10.17 -4.51
N PRO A 72 0.34 10.98 -5.48
CA PRO A 72 0.07 12.42 -5.56
C PRO A 72 -1.40 12.87 -5.60
N LEU A 73 -2.30 12.04 -6.10
CA LEU A 73 -3.73 12.36 -6.25
C LEU A 73 -4.64 11.47 -5.38
N CYS A 74 -4.07 10.75 -4.42
CA CYS A 74 -4.83 9.96 -3.47
C CYS A 74 -5.37 10.85 -2.35
N HIS A 75 -6.64 10.71 -2.02
CA HIS A 75 -7.23 11.41 -0.88
C HIS A 75 -6.63 10.91 0.44
N PRO A 76 -6.36 11.80 1.41
CA PRO A 76 -6.02 11.38 2.75
C PRO A 76 -7.22 10.68 3.38
N LEU A 77 -7.02 9.46 3.89
CA LEU A 77 -8.06 8.64 4.51
C LEU A 77 -7.61 8.16 5.89
N MET A 78 -8.52 8.21 6.86
CA MET A 78 -8.33 7.61 8.18
C MET A 78 -8.63 6.12 8.10
N LEU A 79 -7.59 5.30 7.98
CA LEU A 79 -7.72 3.84 7.96
C LEU A 79 -8.16 3.33 9.34
N THR A 80 -9.19 2.48 9.37
CA THR A 80 -9.73 1.88 10.60
C THR A 80 -9.08 0.53 10.94
N SER A 81 -8.63 -0.21 9.94
CA SER A 81 -7.92 -1.50 10.08
C SER A 81 -6.96 -1.72 8.90
N ILE A 82 -5.85 -2.42 9.15
CA ILE A 82 -4.86 -2.87 8.15
C ILE A 82 -4.46 -4.31 8.49
#